data_AF-A0A139GTF3-F1
#
_entry.id   AF-A0A139GTF3-F1
#
_cell.length_a   1.000
_cell.length_b   1.000
_cell.length_c   1.000
_cell.angle_alpha   90.00
_cell.angle_beta   90.00
_cell.angle_gamma   90.00
#
_symmetry.space_group_name_H-M   'P 1'
#
loop_
_entity.id
_entity.type
_entity.pdbx_description
1 polymer ?
#
loop_
_entity_poly.entity_id
_entity_poly.type
_entity_poly.pdbx_seq_one_letter_code
_entity_poly.pdbx_strand_id
1 'polypeptide(L)'
;MSRSFSSTARAILNFIWKGTEPVAQYEDLIKKKLSHNTRLAGADTVEIAGRPHTSSKDAKLRVSGQIFKDNARMTSIHAYDDGTVEYSKQSYNDAQKD
;
A
#
# COMPACT_ATOMS: atom_id res chain seq x y z
N MET A 1 -22.42 -3.04 30.10
CA MET A 1 -21.02 -2.94 29.64
C MET A 1 -21.03 -2.55 28.17
N SER A 2 -20.91 -1.27 27.86
CA SER A 2 -20.69 -0.81 26.48
C SER A 2 -19.24 -1.06 26.11
N ARG A 3 -19.01 -1.88 25.08
CA ARG A 3 -17.68 -2.04 24.48
C ARG A 3 -17.49 -0.83 23.56
N SER A 4 -16.82 0.21 24.05
CA SER A 4 -16.35 1.29 23.17
C SER A 4 -15.31 0.71 22.23
N PHE A 5 -15.70 0.44 20.99
CA PHE A 5 -14.75 0.19 19.92
C PHE A 5 -13.99 1.50 19.70
N SER A 6 -12.76 1.57 20.19
CA SER A 6 -11.85 2.65 19.86
C SER A 6 -11.60 2.57 18.36
N SER A 7 -12.27 3.44 17.60
CA SER A 7 -11.92 3.71 16.21
C SER A 7 -10.57 4.43 16.25
N THR A 8 -9.47 3.66 16.26
CA THR A 8 -8.13 4.22 16.04
C THR A 8 -8.20 5.04 14.77
N ALA A 9 -8.13 6.37 14.91
CA ALA A 9 -8.05 7.27 13.78
C ALA A 9 -6.82 6.83 12.96
N ARG A 10 -7.07 6.28 11.78
CA ARG A 10 -5.99 5.92 10.86
C ARG A 10 -5.26 7.21 10.52
N ALA A 11 -3.95 7.24 10.74
CA ALA A 11 -3.11 8.30 10.24
C ALA A 11 -3.43 8.54 8.76
N ILE A 12 -3.50 9.81 8.35
CA ILE A 12 -3.64 10.14 6.93
C ILE A 12 -2.40 9.57 6.24
N LEU A 13 -2.62 8.60 5.35
CA LEU A 13 -1.55 7.98 4.60
C LEU A 13 -1.00 8.97 3.58
N ASN A 14 0.27 9.31 3.68
CA ASN A 14 0.97 10.20 2.76
C ASN A 14 1.49 9.39 1.57
N PHE A 15 1.08 9.79 0.36
CA PHE A 15 1.61 9.22 -0.87
C PHE A 15 2.70 10.12 -1.45
N ILE A 16 3.86 9.53 -1.76
CA ILE A 16 5.00 10.24 -2.36
C ILE A 16 5.37 9.55 -3.66
N TRP A 17 5.11 10.20 -4.80
CA TRP A 17 5.54 9.71 -6.10
C TRP A 17 6.92 10.24 -6.44
N LYS A 18 7.90 9.34 -6.55
CA LYS A 18 9.29 9.71 -6.85
C LYS A 18 9.45 9.93 -8.36
N GLY A 19 9.62 11.19 -8.73
CA GLY A 19 10.01 11.59 -10.09
C GLY A 19 8.88 11.53 -11.13
N THR A 20 7.63 11.33 -10.69
CA THR A 20 6.46 11.25 -11.57
C THR A 20 5.23 11.84 -10.93
N GLU A 21 4.25 12.18 -11.77
CA GLU A 21 2.93 12.64 -11.30
C GLU A 21 2.15 11.51 -10.60
N PRO A 22 1.38 11.84 -9.56
CA PRO A 22 0.48 10.89 -8.91
C PRO A 22 -0.55 10.30 -9.85
N VAL A 23 -0.80 9.00 -9.71
CA VAL A 23 -1.89 8.32 -10.42
C VAL A 23 -2.93 7.86 -9.40
N ALA A 24 -4.04 8.60 -9.32
CA ALA A 24 -5.06 8.45 -8.28
C ALA A 24 -5.59 7.01 -8.13
N GLN A 25 -5.78 6.29 -9.24
CA GLN A 25 -6.30 4.91 -9.19
C GLN A 25 -5.45 3.98 -8.31
N TYR A 26 -4.12 4.14 -8.36
CA TYR A 26 -3.21 3.30 -7.59
C TYR A 26 -3.18 3.73 -6.13
N GLU A 27 -3.25 5.03 -5.85
CA GLU A 27 -3.36 5.53 -4.47
C GLU A 27 -4.64 5.01 -3.80
N ASP A 28 -5.78 5.09 -4.47
CA ASP A 28 -7.06 4.62 -3.96
C ASP A 28 -7.05 3.11 -3.73
N LEU A 29 -6.48 2.35 -4.67
CA LEU A 29 -6.34 0.91 -4.55
C LEU A 29 -5.46 0.52 -3.35
N ILE A 30 -4.29 1.14 -3.24
CA ILE A 30 -3.33 0.91 -2.16
C ILE A 30 -3.97 1.30 -0.83
N LYS A 31 -4.58 2.48 -0.74
CA LYS A 31 -5.28 2.96 0.45
C LYS A 31 -6.36 1.99 0.90
N LYS A 32 -7.20 1.49 -0.02
CA LYS A 32 -8.21 0.47 0.28
C LYS A 32 -7.59 -0.82 0.78
N LYS A 33 -6.54 -1.35 0.15
CA LYS A 33 -5.92 -2.61 0.58
C LYS A 33 -5.19 -2.47 1.91
N LEU A 34 -4.51 -1.36 2.17
CA LEU A 34 -3.91 -1.07 3.48
C LEU A 34 -4.98 -0.93 4.57
N SER A 35 -6.13 -0.33 4.23
CA SER A 35 -7.26 -0.18 5.15
C SER A 35 -7.92 -1.50 5.55
N HIS A 36 -7.59 -2.62 4.90
CA HIS A 36 -8.08 -3.95 5.29
C HIS A 36 -6.96 -4.85 5.82
N ASN A 37 -5.73 -4.31 5.91
CA ASN A 37 -4.57 -5.04 6.38
C ASN A 37 -4.22 -4.67 7.81
N THR A 38 -4.48 -5.58 8.76
CA THR A 38 -4.27 -5.34 10.19
C THR A 38 -2.80 -5.07 10.55
N ARG A 39 -1.85 -5.60 9.77
CA ARG A 39 -0.41 -5.43 10.01
C ARG A 39 0.15 -4.15 9.41
N LEU A 40 -0.60 -3.47 8.55
CA LEU A 40 -0.25 -2.17 7.97
C LEU A 40 -1.13 -1.04 8.53
N ALA A 41 -1.93 -1.31 9.56
CA ALA A 41 -2.85 -0.33 10.14
C ALA A 41 -2.15 0.91 10.73
N GLY A 42 -0.86 0.82 11.04
CA GLY A 42 -0.04 1.94 11.52
C GLY A 42 0.92 2.51 10.47
N ALA A 43 0.80 2.13 9.20
CA ALA A 43 1.58 2.76 8.14
C ALA A 43 1.15 4.23 7.97
N ASP A 44 2.10 5.11 7.72
CA ASP A 44 1.87 6.54 7.54
C ASP A 44 2.28 7.05 6.16
N THR A 45 3.17 6.34 5.47
CA THR A 45 3.75 6.82 4.21
C THR A 45 3.89 5.68 3.21
N VAL A 46 3.54 5.96 1.97
CA VAL A 46 3.77 5.09 0.82
C VAL A 46 4.58 5.86 -0.22
N GLU A 47 5.79 5.40 -0.48
CA GLU A 47 6.61 5.92 -1.57
C GLU A 47 6.42 5.06 -2.81
N ILE A 48 6.02 5.67 -3.93
CA ILE A 48 5.84 5.01 -5.22
C ILE A 48 6.98 5.40 -6.14
N ALA A 49 7.65 4.40 -6.69
CA ALA A 49 8.78 4.54 -7.59
C ALA A 49 8.28 4.67 -9.03
N GLY A 50 8.17 5.92 -9.49
CA GLY A 50 7.91 6.25 -10.87
C GLY A 50 6.51 5.90 -11.36
N ARG A 51 6.39 5.85 -12.70
CA ARG A 51 5.15 5.62 -13.43
C ARG A 51 4.79 4.12 -13.45
N PRO A 52 3.51 3.80 -13.72
CA PRO A 52 3.11 2.44 -14.03
C PRO A 52 3.99 1.86 -15.13
N HIS A 53 4.52 0.67 -14.90
CA HIS A 53 5.44 0.00 -15.80
C HIS A 53 5.21 -1.51 -15.78
N THR A 54 5.68 -2.17 -16.84
CA THR A 54 5.82 -3.62 -16.89
C THR A 54 7.30 -3.96 -16.70
N SER A 55 7.60 -5.23 -16.46
CA SER A 55 8.98 -5.72 -16.37
C SER A 55 9.15 -6.99 -17.21
N SER A 56 10.37 -7.32 -17.59
CA SER A 56 10.64 -8.58 -18.32
C SER A 56 10.27 -9.84 -17.54
N LYS A 57 10.25 -9.76 -16.20
CA LYS A 57 9.87 -10.87 -15.31
C LYS A 57 8.38 -10.95 -15.04
N ASP A 58 7.65 -9.88 -15.34
CA ASP A 58 6.22 -9.78 -15.08
C ASP A 58 5.61 -8.72 -15.99
N ALA A 59 4.84 -9.23 -16.94
CA ALA A 59 4.21 -8.47 -18.02
C ALA A 59 3.00 -7.65 -17.54
N LYS A 60 2.55 -7.82 -16.29
CA LYS A 60 1.44 -7.06 -15.76
C LYS A 60 1.85 -5.61 -15.48
N LEU A 61 1.01 -4.68 -15.91
CA LEU A 61 1.18 -3.26 -15.62
C LEU A 61 0.98 -3.02 -14.12
N ARG A 62 1.96 -2.38 -13.49
CA ARG A 62 1.94 -2.12 -12.05
C ARG A 62 2.72 -0.87 -11.69
N VAL A 63 2.46 -0.36 -10.49
CA VAL A 63 3.37 0.54 -9.79
C VAL A 63 4.11 -0.21 -8.69
N SER A 64 5.35 0.20 -8.44
CA SER A 64 6.20 -0.39 -7.42
C SER A 64 6.51 0.65 -6.36
N GLY A 65 6.58 0.25 -5.10
CA GLY A 65 6.78 1.18 -4.00
C GLY A 65 7.23 0.55 -2.70
N GLN A 66 7.25 1.37 -1.66
CA GLN A 66 7.64 1.01 -0.30
C GLN A 66 6.68 1.65 0.71
N ILE A 67 6.35 0.89 1.75
CA ILE A 67 5.47 1.33 2.84
C ILE A 67 6.33 1.57 4.08
N PHE A 68 6.08 2.68 4.75
CA PHE A 68 6.78 3.11 5.94
C PHE A 68 5.83 3.36 7.10
N LYS A 69 6.40 3.24 8.30
CA LYS A 69 5.83 3.69 9.56
C LYS A 69 6.94 4.37 10.35
N ASP A 70 6.74 5.60 10.78
CA ASP A 70 7.71 6.39 11.56
C ASP A 70 9.08 6.42 10.87
N ASN A 71 9.11 6.64 9.54
CA ASN A 71 10.28 6.57 8.66
C ASN A 71 10.98 5.19 8.56
N ALA A 72 10.49 4.15 9.25
CA ALA A 72 11.00 2.79 9.15
C ALA A 72 10.28 2.02 8.03
N ARG A 73 11.04 1.43 7.11
CA ARG A 73 10.49 0.61 6.02
C ARG A 73 9.85 -0.65 6.57
N MET A 74 8.55 -0.83 6.29
CA MET A 74 7.80 -2.04 6.65
C MET A 74 7.95 -3.12 5.58
N THR A 75 7.60 -2.80 4.33
CA THR A 75 7.62 -3.72 3.19
C THR A 75 7.70 -2.97 1.86
N SER A 76 8.09 -3.66 0.79
CA SER A 76 7.78 -3.21 -0.57
C SER A 76 6.36 -3.61 -0.97
N ILE A 77 5.79 -2.84 -1.90
CA ILE A 77 4.45 -3.02 -2.45
C ILE A 77 4.51 -2.97 -3.99
N HIS A 78 3.74 -3.84 -4.63
CA HIS A 78 3.41 -3.80 -6.05
C HIS A 78 1.88 -3.69 -6.17
N ALA A 79 1.38 -2.65 -6.82
CA ALA A 79 -0.04 -2.49 -7.08
C ALA A 79 -0.28 -2.61 -8.59
N TYR A 80 -1.10 -3.58 -8.97
CA TYR A 80 -1.37 -3.97 -10.35
C TYR A 80 -2.63 -3.31 -10.86
N ASP A 81 -2.69 -3.12 -12.18
CA ASP A 81 -3.84 -2.53 -12.85
C ASP A 81 -5.12 -3.39 -12.73
N ASP A 82 -4.95 -4.70 -12.52
CA ASP A 82 -6.06 -5.65 -12.28
C ASP A 82 -6.67 -5.55 -10.87
N GLY A 83 -6.21 -4.61 -10.04
CA GLY A 83 -6.67 -4.42 -8.66
C GLY A 83 -5.94 -5.29 -7.64
N THR A 84 -4.99 -6.11 -8.06
CA THR A 84 -4.15 -6.89 -7.14
C THR A 84 -3.14 -5.97 -6.45
N VAL A 85 -2.89 -6.21 -5.16
CA VAL A 85 -1.79 -5.58 -4.43
C VAL A 85 -0.98 -6.67 -3.78
N GLU A 86 0.32 -6.70 -4.06
CA GLU A 86 1.25 -7.67 -3.49
C GLU A 86 2.31 -6.97 -2.65
N TYR A 87 2.64 -7.57 -1.52
CA TYR A 87 3.73 -7.14 -0.67
C TYR A 87 4.90 -8.11 -0.77
N SER A 88 6.12 -7.59 -0.62
CA SER A 88 7.34 -8.41 -0.64
C SER A 88 7.42 -9.45 0.49
N LYS A 89 6.68 -9.24 1.60
CA LYS A 89 6.65 -10.16 2.73
C LYS A 89 5.29 -10.84 2.79
N GLN A 90 5.29 -12.18 2.72
CA GLN A 90 4.07 -13.00 2.71
C GLN A 90 3.14 -12.69 3.88
N SER A 91 3.73 -12.42 5.04
CA SER A 91 3.00 -12.13 6.27
C SER A 91 2.06 -10.92 6.17
N TYR A 92 2.31 -9.98 5.25
CA TYR A 92 1.39 -8.88 4.94
C TYR A 92 0.35 -9.29 3.90
N ASN A 93 0.68 -10.17 2.93
CA ASN A 93 -0.29 -10.71 1.98
C ASN A 93 -1.37 -11.52 2.73
N ASP A 94 -0.96 -12.39 3.67
CA ASP A 94 -1.88 -13.20 4.49
C ASP A 94 -2.79 -12.35 5.39
N ALA A 95 -2.36 -11.13 5.71
CA ALA A 95 -3.12 -10.19 6.52
C ALA A 95 -4.06 -9.30 5.70
N GLN A 96 -4.06 -9.43 4.36
CA GLN A 96 -5.06 -8.78 3.52
C GLN A 96 -6.41 -9.49 3.73
N LYS A 97 -7.42 -8.73 4.11
CA LYS A 97 -8.82 -9.18 4.04
C LYS A 97 -9.43 -8.65 2.75
N ASP A 98 -10.26 -9.45 2.10
CA ASP A 98 -11.00 -9.09 0.88
C ASP A 98 -12.02 -7.97 1.13
#